data_AF-A0A7C7EN97-F1
#
_entry.id   AF-A0A7C7EN97-F1
#
_cell.length_a   1.000
_cell.length_b   1.000
_cell.length_c   1.000
_cell.angle_alpha   90.00
_cell.angle_beta   90.00
_cell.angle_gamma   90.00
#
_symmetry.space_group_name_H-M   'P 1'
#
loop_
_entity.id
_entity.type
_entity.pdbx_description
1 polymer ?
#
loop_
_entity_poly.entity_id
_entity_poly.type
_entity_poly.pdbx_seq_one_letter_code
_entity_poly.pdbx_strand_id
1 'polypeptide(L)'
;LEGTVAGMAAAAVASDRFDAGRYVLKDKRIEIYKDDNLIDIALIDAVISKDVFIGSRAIWNIDSIEKIFVTRAHPASIGFSSLVGCKKIIYPEDDFGAYVDINSGREKIKAPVAAGVVEPVSVSEPVILGFGDEYEFTANDRGTIALDGEREIEFKKDQKLVFKITREGPYHVDVIKVLETAQENNFFTIEN
;
A
#
# COMPACT_ATOMS: atom_id res chain seq x y z
N LEU A 1 16.88 3.58 3.64
CA LEU A 1 17.89 2.48 3.61
C LEU A 1 19.24 3.09 3.22
N GLU A 2 20.33 2.72 3.90
CA GLU A 2 21.68 3.17 3.54
C GLU A 2 22.25 2.29 2.40
N GLY A 3 22.97 2.91 1.45
CA GLY A 3 23.34 2.27 0.19
C GLY A 3 24.37 1.13 0.32
N THR A 4 25.30 1.23 1.26
CA THR A 4 26.29 0.18 1.55
C THR A 4 25.61 -1.07 2.08
N VAL A 5 24.70 -0.92 3.05
CA VAL A 5 23.89 -2.01 3.61
C VAL A 5 23.05 -2.66 2.51
N ALA A 6 22.45 -1.86 1.62
CA ALA A 6 21.71 -2.37 0.46
C ALA A 6 22.61 -3.18 -0.49
N GLY A 7 23.82 -2.68 -0.78
CA GLY A 7 24.79 -3.36 -1.63
C GLY A 7 25.28 -4.69 -1.05
N MET A 8 25.53 -4.75 0.26
CA MET A 8 25.88 -5.99 0.95
C MET A 8 24.76 -7.03 0.87
N ALA A 9 23.50 -6.60 1.10
CA ALA A 9 22.36 -7.49 0.96
C ALA A 9 22.20 -7.97 -0.49
N ALA A 10 22.32 -7.07 -1.46
CA ALA A 10 22.28 -7.43 -2.87
C ALA A 10 23.37 -8.45 -3.24
N ALA A 11 24.59 -8.31 -2.71
CA ALA A 11 25.68 -9.27 -2.93
C ALA A 11 25.36 -10.65 -2.31
N ALA A 12 24.80 -10.68 -1.11
CA ALA A 12 24.39 -11.93 -0.46
C ALA A 12 23.25 -12.62 -1.23
N VAL A 13 22.23 -11.87 -1.68
CA VAL A 13 21.13 -12.40 -2.52
C VAL A 13 21.66 -12.91 -3.86
N ALA A 14 22.48 -12.11 -4.55
CA ALA A 14 23.03 -12.47 -5.86
C ALA A 14 24.00 -13.68 -5.80
N SER A 15 24.47 -14.05 -4.61
CA SER A 15 25.31 -15.24 -4.44
C SER A 15 24.55 -16.55 -4.61
N ASP A 16 23.22 -16.53 -4.49
CA ASP A 16 22.33 -17.69 -4.56
C ASP A 16 22.71 -18.84 -3.61
N ARG A 17 23.40 -18.51 -2.51
CA ARG A 17 23.89 -19.50 -1.51
C ARG A 17 22.86 -19.82 -0.43
N PHE A 18 21.80 -19.02 -0.31
CA PHE A 18 20.88 -19.05 0.83
C PHE A 18 19.44 -19.15 0.33
N ASP A 19 18.63 -19.93 1.05
CA ASP A 19 17.20 -20.06 0.77
C ASP A 19 16.49 -18.69 0.78
N ALA A 20 16.05 -18.26 -0.40
CA ALA A 20 15.34 -17.01 -0.61
C ALA A 20 14.05 -16.90 0.22
N GLY A 21 13.41 -18.03 0.57
CA GLY A 21 12.21 -18.02 1.42
C GLY A 21 12.43 -17.42 2.81
N ARG A 22 13.69 -17.30 3.25
CA ARG A 22 14.04 -16.67 4.55
C ARG A 22 13.97 -15.15 4.53
N TYR A 23 14.14 -14.52 3.37
CA TYR A 23 14.35 -13.08 3.27
C TYR A 23 13.67 -12.41 2.06
N VAL A 24 13.03 -13.18 1.18
CA VAL A 24 12.23 -12.67 0.07
C VAL A 24 10.76 -12.89 0.36
N LEU A 25 9.98 -11.82 0.26
CA LEU A 25 8.53 -11.84 0.35
C LEU A 25 7.96 -11.42 -1.01
N LYS A 26 6.81 -11.97 -1.39
CA LYS A 26 6.05 -11.44 -2.54
C LYS A 26 5.04 -10.43 -2.00
N ASP A 27 5.19 -9.17 -2.39
CA ASP A 27 4.32 -8.11 -1.88
C ASP A 27 2.90 -8.28 -2.42
N LYS A 28 1.94 -7.75 -1.65
CA LYS A 28 0.57 -7.55 -2.13
C LYS A 28 0.52 -6.39 -3.12
N ARG A 29 -0.49 -6.39 -3.97
CA ARG A 29 -0.90 -5.22 -4.75
C ARG A 29 -2.41 -5.08 -4.79
N ILE A 30 -2.87 -3.85 -4.92
CA ILE A 30 -4.24 -3.52 -5.32
C ILE A 30 -4.24 -3.48 -6.84
N GLU A 31 -5.17 -4.20 -7.44
CA GLU A 31 -5.43 -4.20 -8.87
C GLU A 31 -6.71 -3.44 -9.15
N ILE A 32 -6.68 -2.55 -10.14
CA ILE A 32 -7.82 -1.73 -10.53
C ILE A 32 -8.22 -2.12 -11.94
N TYR A 33 -9.47 -2.56 -12.07
CA TYR A 33 -10.04 -3.00 -13.33
C TYR A 33 -11.12 -2.03 -13.81
N LYS A 34 -11.18 -1.87 -15.13
CA LYS A 34 -12.26 -1.20 -15.84
C LYS A 34 -12.68 -2.06 -17.02
N ASP A 35 -13.96 -2.38 -17.12
CA ASP A 35 -14.50 -3.22 -18.19
C ASP A 35 -13.68 -4.52 -18.35
N ASP A 36 -13.40 -5.20 -17.24
CA ASP A 36 -12.56 -6.41 -17.11
C ASP A 36 -11.08 -6.27 -17.52
N ASN A 37 -10.63 -5.07 -17.89
CA ASN A 37 -9.23 -4.79 -18.20
C ASN A 37 -8.51 -4.23 -16.98
N LEU A 38 -7.36 -4.81 -16.63
CA LEU A 38 -6.46 -4.24 -15.63
C LEU A 38 -5.90 -2.91 -16.15
N ILE A 39 -6.23 -1.81 -15.50
CA ILE A 39 -5.82 -0.47 -15.95
C ILE A 39 -4.59 0.06 -15.20
N ASP A 40 -4.44 -0.27 -13.91
CA ASP A 40 -3.23 0.06 -13.12
C ASP A 40 -3.21 -0.75 -11.80
N ILE A 41 -2.14 -0.58 -11.04
CA ILE A 41 -1.92 -1.19 -9.72
C ILE A 41 -1.40 -0.17 -8.70
N ALA A 42 -1.62 -0.47 -7.42
CA ALA A 42 -0.95 0.17 -6.29
C ALA A 42 -0.32 -0.87 -5.35
N LEU A 43 0.84 -0.60 -4.78
CA LEU A 43 1.53 -1.52 -3.88
C LEU A 43 1.13 -1.37 -2.42
N ILE A 44 0.75 -0.16 -2.01
CA ILE A 44 0.45 0.21 -0.63
C ILE A 44 -1.01 0.65 -0.52
N ASP A 45 -1.38 1.71 -1.22
CA ASP A 45 -2.70 2.33 -1.12
C ASP A 45 -3.24 2.88 -2.44
N ALA A 46 -4.56 2.76 -2.59
CA ALA A 46 -5.32 3.38 -3.67
C ALA A 46 -6.43 4.24 -3.05
N VAL A 47 -6.45 5.53 -3.40
CA VAL A 47 -7.29 6.54 -2.74
C VAL A 47 -8.24 7.17 -3.73
N ILE A 48 -9.55 6.98 -3.51
CA ILE A 48 -10.59 7.61 -4.32
C ILE A 48 -10.88 9.00 -3.77
N SER A 49 -10.75 10.01 -4.64
CA SER A 49 -11.06 11.41 -4.35
C SER A 49 -12.03 11.99 -5.38
N LYS A 50 -12.83 12.96 -4.92
CA LYS A 50 -13.72 13.78 -5.74
C LYS A 50 -12.99 14.90 -6.48
N ASP A 51 -11.71 15.12 -6.17
CA ASP A 51 -10.91 16.11 -6.87
C ASP A 51 -10.57 15.63 -8.28
N VAL A 52 -10.86 16.49 -9.26
CA VAL A 52 -10.80 16.17 -10.70
C VAL A 52 -9.48 16.62 -11.34
N PHE A 53 -8.64 17.31 -10.59
CA PHE A 53 -7.36 17.80 -11.10
C PHE A 53 -6.34 17.79 -9.99
N ILE A 54 -5.54 16.74 -9.99
CA ILE A 54 -4.41 16.58 -9.11
C ILE A 54 -3.21 16.66 -10.07
N GLY A 55 -2.61 17.84 -10.17
CA GLY A 55 -1.45 18.03 -11.03
C GLY A 55 -0.22 17.37 -10.38
N SER A 56 0.92 18.05 -10.37
CA SER A 56 2.05 17.66 -9.51
C SER A 56 1.81 17.88 -7.99
N ARG A 57 0.56 17.93 -7.54
CA ARG A 57 0.17 18.25 -6.17
C ARG A 57 -0.53 17.03 -5.60
N ALA A 58 0.08 16.30 -4.68
CA ALA A 58 -0.56 15.16 -4.02
C ALA A 58 -1.99 15.46 -3.51
N ILE A 59 -2.84 14.45 -3.34
CA ILE A 59 -4.11 14.59 -2.61
C ILE A 59 -3.78 15.11 -1.21
N TRP A 60 -4.12 16.38 -0.92
CA TRP A 60 -3.90 16.98 0.40
C TRP A 60 -5.21 17.22 1.16
N ASN A 61 -6.34 17.29 0.47
CA ASN A 61 -7.61 17.61 1.09
C ASN A 61 -8.30 16.32 1.57
N ILE A 62 -8.23 16.05 2.87
CA ILE A 62 -8.92 14.89 3.46
C ILE A 62 -10.43 14.92 3.20
N ASP A 63 -11.03 16.12 3.10
CA ASP A 63 -12.48 16.29 2.88
C ASP A 63 -12.93 15.85 1.48
N SER A 64 -12.03 15.78 0.50
CA SER A 64 -12.35 15.30 -0.85
C SER A 64 -12.23 13.78 -0.99
N ILE A 65 -11.61 13.10 -0.02
CA ILE A 65 -11.42 11.66 -0.03
C ILE A 65 -12.73 10.96 0.33
N GLU A 66 -13.08 9.98 -0.49
CA GLU A 66 -14.26 9.13 -0.30
C GLU A 66 -13.88 7.77 0.26
N LYS A 67 -12.79 7.18 -0.24
CA LYS A 67 -12.41 5.81 0.11
C LYS A 67 -10.91 5.60 0.00
N ILE A 68 -10.37 4.76 0.88
CA ILE A 68 -8.98 4.33 0.87
C ILE A 68 -8.95 2.81 0.86
N PHE A 69 -8.25 2.22 -0.10
CA PHE A 69 -7.88 0.80 -0.13
C PHE A 69 -6.43 0.67 0.28
N VAL A 70 -6.10 -0.37 1.03
CA VAL A 70 -4.73 -0.66 1.48
C VAL A 70 -4.39 -2.13 1.36
N THR A 71 -3.16 -2.42 0.95
CA THR A 71 -2.59 -3.76 1.08
C THR A 71 -2.00 -4.00 2.47
N ARG A 72 -1.43 -2.95 3.07
CA ARG A 72 -0.78 -2.95 4.38
C ARG A 72 -1.10 -1.65 5.09
N ALA A 73 -1.17 -1.68 6.42
CA ALA A 73 -1.57 -0.54 7.22
C ALA A 73 -0.95 -0.63 8.61
N HIS A 74 -0.27 0.41 9.04
CA HIS A 74 0.29 0.49 10.39
C HIS A 74 0.29 1.95 10.84
N PRO A 75 -0.04 2.26 12.11
CA PRO A 75 -0.07 3.65 12.58
C PRO A 75 1.31 4.32 12.57
N ALA A 76 2.39 3.54 12.43
CA ALA A 76 3.77 4.02 12.26
C ALA A 76 4.22 4.16 10.80
N SER A 77 3.32 3.97 9.82
CA SER A 77 3.57 4.23 8.41
C SER A 77 3.37 5.73 8.08
N ILE A 78 3.65 6.12 6.84
CA ILE A 78 3.43 7.48 6.31
C ILE A 78 2.37 7.39 5.20
N GLY A 79 1.55 8.44 5.06
CA GLY A 79 0.54 8.53 4.00
C GLY A 79 -0.81 7.91 4.39
N PHE A 80 -1.69 7.71 3.42
CA PHE A 80 -3.08 7.29 3.65
C PHE A 80 -3.21 5.91 4.28
N SER A 81 -2.26 5.01 4.02
CA SER A 81 -2.21 3.70 4.69
C SER A 81 -2.04 3.79 6.22
N SER A 82 -1.39 4.84 6.73
CA SER A 82 -1.24 5.06 8.18
C SER A 82 -2.55 5.44 8.87
N LEU A 83 -3.44 6.16 8.16
CA LEU A 83 -4.79 6.48 8.62
C LEU A 83 -5.61 5.21 8.83
N VAL A 84 -5.58 4.28 7.87
CA VAL A 84 -6.21 2.96 8.03
C VAL A 84 -5.54 2.18 9.17
N GLY A 85 -4.22 2.32 9.31
CA GLY A 85 -3.42 1.74 10.38
C GLY A 85 -3.86 2.12 11.78
N CYS A 86 -4.42 3.32 11.97
CA CYS A 86 -4.99 3.76 13.25
C CYS A 86 -6.24 2.95 13.67
N LYS A 87 -6.93 2.29 12.73
CA LYS A 87 -8.08 1.42 13.01
C LYS A 87 -7.70 -0.06 12.96
N LYS A 88 -6.85 -0.46 12.02
CA LYS A 88 -6.45 -1.86 11.82
C LYS A 88 -5.01 -1.97 11.34
N ILE A 89 -4.22 -2.75 12.07
CA ILE A 89 -2.89 -3.16 11.61
C ILE A 89 -3.04 -4.30 10.61
N ILE A 90 -2.36 -4.15 9.46
CA ILE A 90 -2.25 -5.13 8.38
C ILE A 90 -0.78 -5.19 7.98
N TYR A 91 -0.18 -6.36 8.14
CA TYR A 91 1.22 -6.61 7.83
C TYR A 91 1.42 -6.99 6.35
N PRO A 92 2.64 -6.85 5.81
CA PRO A 92 2.98 -7.30 4.46
C PRO A 92 2.64 -8.79 4.21
N GLU A 93 2.87 -9.63 5.22
CA GLU A 93 2.64 -11.08 5.18
C GLU A 93 1.16 -11.49 5.19
N ASP A 94 0.26 -10.67 5.75
CA ASP A 94 -1.17 -11.00 5.85
C ASP A 94 -1.78 -11.28 4.46
N ASP A 95 -2.65 -12.30 4.35
CA ASP A 95 -3.36 -12.71 3.11
C ASP A 95 -4.60 -11.87 2.79
N PHE A 96 -4.62 -10.62 3.23
CA PHE A 96 -5.71 -9.68 2.99
C PHE A 96 -5.20 -8.25 3.01
N GLY A 97 -6.00 -7.34 2.46
CA GLY A 97 -5.95 -5.93 2.79
C GLY A 97 -7.30 -5.45 3.28
N ALA A 98 -7.55 -4.16 3.16
CA ALA A 98 -8.82 -3.59 3.60
C ALA A 98 -9.17 -2.33 2.82
N TYR A 99 -10.40 -1.89 3.00
CA TYR A 99 -10.80 -0.53 2.64
C TYR A 99 -11.63 0.12 3.74
N VAL A 100 -11.64 1.46 3.73
CA VAL A 100 -12.44 2.29 4.63
C VAL A 100 -13.13 3.40 3.85
N ASP A 101 -14.33 3.78 4.29
CA ASP A 101 -15.01 4.98 3.82
C ASP A 101 -14.56 6.18 4.66
N ILE A 102 -14.07 7.23 4.00
CA ILE A 102 -13.61 8.48 4.63
C ILE A 102 -14.72 9.51 4.56
N ASN A 103 -14.76 10.39 5.57
CA ASN A 103 -15.83 11.38 5.75
C ASN A 103 -17.21 10.73 5.84
N SER A 104 -17.25 9.48 6.28
CA SER A 104 -18.45 8.70 6.51
C SER A 104 -18.65 8.49 8.02
N GLY A 105 -19.92 8.41 8.44
CA GLY A 105 -20.27 8.12 9.83
C GLY A 105 -20.09 9.29 10.82
N ARG A 106 -20.09 8.95 12.11
CA ARG A 106 -20.00 9.92 13.23
C ARG A 106 -18.73 9.79 14.07
N GLU A 107 -18.09 8.62 14.03
CA GLU A 107 -16.89 8.36 14.81
C GLU A 107 -15.67 9.00 14.12
N LYS A 108 -14.83 9.67 14.90
CA LYS A 108 -13.60 10.27 14.41
C LYS A 108 -12.39 9.65 15.11
N ILE A 109 -11.34 9.43 14.35
CA ILE A 109 -10.03 9.07 14.86
C ILE A 109 -9.07 10.25 14.75
N LYS A 110 -8.04 10.29 15.60
CA LYS A 110 -6.89 11.17 15.36
C LYS A 110 -5.93 10.42 14.45
N ALA A 111 -5.79 10.89 13.22
CA ALA A 111 -4.93 10.26 12.22
C ALA A 111 -3.82 11.22 11.77
N PRO A 112 -2.61 10.70 11.48
CA PRO A 112 -1.61 11.47 10.78
C PRO A 112 -2.08 11.68 9.33
N VAL A 113 -2.27 12.94 8.93
CA VAL A 113 -2.72 13.29 7.57
C VAL A 113 -1.57 13.87 6.73
N ALA A 114 -0.57 14.46 7.38
CA ALA A 114 0.66 14.95 6.75
C ALA A 114 1.80 14.99 7.78
N ALA A 115 3.03 15.25 7.31
CA ALA A 115 4.18 15.40 8.19
C ALA A 115 3.95 16.51 9.23
N GLY A 116 3.95 16.15 10.51
CA GLY A 116 3.71 17.08 11.62
C GLY A 116 2.23 17.47 11.84
N VAL A 117 1.29 16.88 11.09
CA VAL A 117 -0.13 17.23 11.15
C VAL A 117 -0.97 16.02 11.54
N VAL A 118 -1.69 16.13 12.66
CA VAL A 118 -2.62 15.12 13.16
C VAL A 118 -3.99 15.77 13.31
N GLU A 119 -4.97 15.23 12.59
CA GLU A 119 -6.31 15.81 12.53
C GLU A 119 -7.41 14.77 12.86
N PRO A 120 -8.57 15.21 13.37
CA PRO A 120 -9.72 14.34 13.53
C PRO A 120 -10.37 14.00 12.18
N VAL A 121 -10.30 12.74 11.76
CA VAL A 121 -10.90 12.26 10.51
C VAL A 121 -12.04 11.30 10.80
N SER A 122 -13.18 11.48 10.13
CA SER A 122 -14.30 10.53 10.19
C SER A 122 -14.00 9.34 9.29
N VAL A 123 -14.04 8.14 9.85
CA VAL A 123 -13.68 6.91 9.14
C VAL A 123 -14.60 5.77 9.55
N SER A 124 -15.00 4.94 8.60
CA SER A 124 -15.76 3.72 8.88
C SER A 124 -14.91 2.68 9.62
N GLU A 125 -15.55 1.60 10.08
CA GLU A 125 -14.80 0.38 10.39
C GLU A 125 -14.14 -0.17 9.10
N PRO A 126 -12.91 -0.70 9.19
CA PRO A 126 -12.25 -1.34 8.07
C PRO A 126 -13.00 -2.60 7.61
N VAL A 127 -13.26 -2.69 6.31
CA VAL A 127 -13.76 -3.91 5.68
C VAL A 127 -12.59 -4.68 5.12
N ILE A 128 -12.43 -5.92 5.56
CA ILE A 128 -11.36 -6.81 5.08
C ILE A 128 -11.68 -7.23 3.65
N LEU A 129 -10.67 -7.14 2.79
CA LEU A 129 -10.72 -7.60 1.40
C LEU A 129 -9.65 -8.68 1.24
N GLY A 130 -10.09 -9.94 1.27
CA GLY A 130 -9.25 -11.12 1.10
C GLY A 130 -8.92 -11.39 -0.36
N PHE A 131 -8.05 -12.38 -0.58
CA PHE A 131 -7.74 -12.81 -1.95
C PHE A 131 -8.95 -13.49 -2.60
N GLY A 132 -9.31 -13.01 -3.79
CA GLY A 132 -10.50 -13.46 -4.51
C GLY A 132 -11.75 -12.63 -4.22
N ASP A 133 -11.72 -11.76 -3.21
CA ASP A 133 -12.78 -10.77 -3.02
C ASP A 133 -12.63 -9.61 -4.00
N GLU A 134 -13.76 -9.02 -4.36
CA GLU A 134 -13.82 -7.88 -5.27
C GLU A 134 -14.69 -6.77 -4.67
N TYR A 135 -14.24 -5.53 -4.82
CA TYR A 135 -15.05 -4.36 -4.51
C TYR A 135 -15.38 -3.61 -5.80
N GLU A 136 -16.67 -3.55 -6.14
CA GLU A 136 -17.17 -2.73 -7.24
C GLU A 136 -17.48 -1.31 -6.75
N PHE A 137 -16.80 -0.32 -7.33
CA PHE A 137 -17.07 1.09 -7.17
C PHE A 137 -17.82 1.63 -8.39
N THR A 138 -18.98 2.23 -8.17
CA THR A 138 -19.70 3.00 -9.20
C THR A 138 -19.59 4.48 -8.86
N ALA A 139 -18.95 5.25 -9.74
CA ALA A 139 -18.66 6.66 -9.50
C ALA A 139 -19.93 7.52 -9.55
N ASN A 140 -20.24 8.24 -8.47
CA ASN A 140 -21.38 9.17 -8.44
C ASN A 140 -21.13 10.47 -9.23
N ASP A 141 -19.87 10.87 -9.36
CA ASP A 141 -19.40 12.03 -10.12
C ASP A 141 -18.01 11.71 -10.71
N ARG A 142 -17.41 12.65 -11.44
CA ARG A 142 -16.00 12.58 -11.87
C ARG A 142 -15.05 12.75 -10.67
N GLY A 143 -13.89 12.13 -10.76
CA GLY A 143 -12.87 12.17 -9.71
C GLY A 143 -11.58 11.47 -10.13
N THR A 144 -10.73 11.19 -9.16
CA THR A 144 -9.42 10.58 -9.35
C THR A 144 -9.15 9.46 -8.36
N ILE A 145 -8.30 8.52 -8.77
CA ILE A 145 -7.71 7.51 -7.90
C ILE A 145 -6.21 7.75 -7.83
N ALA A 146 -5.68 8.16 -6.68
CA ALA A 146 -4.25 8.19 -6.48
C ALA A 146 -3.73 6.81 -6.06
N LEU A 147 -2.58 6.43 -6.61
CA LEU A 147 -1.93 5.14 -6.43
C LEU A 147 -0.55 5.38 -5.83
N ASP A 148 -0.34 4.87 -4.61
CA ASP A 148 0.91 5.01 -3.85
C ASP A 148 1.41 6.46 -3.67
N GLY A 149 0.54 7.44 -3.91
CA GLY A 149 0.87 8.88 -3.91
C GLY A 149 1.69 9.37 -5.11
N GLU A 150 1.90 8.53 -6.15
CA GLU A 150 2.78 8.86 -7.29
C GLU A 150 2.04 8.92 -8.63
N ARG A 151 1.05 8.04 -8.83
CA ARG A 151 0.29 7.93 -10.09
C ARG A 151 -1.19 8.19 -9.84
N GLU A 152 -1.90 8.52 -10.90
CA GLU A 152 -3.32 8.86 -10.82
C GLU A 152 -4.10 8.33 -12.01
N ILE A 153 -5.34 7.90 -11.73
CA ILE A 153 -6.34 7.52 -12.73
C ILE A 153 -7.53 8.47 -12.61
N GLU A 154 -7.91 9.13 -13.71
CA GLU A 154 -9.19 9.85 -13.78
C GLU A 154 -10.36 8.91 -14.06
N PHE A 155 -11.49 9.15 -13.43
CA PHE A 155 -12.76 8.49 -13.74
C PHE A 155 -13.89 9.49 -13.93
N LYS A 156 -14.91 9.07 -14.67
CA LYS A 156 -16.11 9.86 -14.93
C LYS A 156 -17.28 9.35 -14.10
N LYS A 157 -18.31 10.19 -13.99
CA LYS A 157 -19.61 9.79 -13.45
C LYS A 157 -20.13 8.51 -14.14
N ASP A 158 -20.78 7.66 -13.34
CA ASP A 158 -21.37 6.37 -13.70
C ASP A 158 -20.35 5.32 -14.21
N GLN A 159 -19.05 5.63 -14.17
CA GLN A 159 -18.01 4.66 -14.49
C GLN A 159 -17.90 3.62 -13.37
N LYS A 160 -17.78 2.36 -13.77
CA LYS A 160 -17.56 1.23 -12.87
C LYS A 160 -16.09 0.86 -12.83
N LEU A 161 -15.59 0.63 -11.63
CA LEU A 161 -14.22 0.20 -11.37
C LEU A 161 -14.26 -0.94 -10.36
N VAL A 162 -13.38 -1.92 -10.52
CA VAL A 162 -13.28 -3.06 -9.61
C VAL A 162 -11.90 -3.07 -8.97
N PHE A 163 -11.88 -3.18 -7.65
CA PHE A 163 -10.66 -3.26 -6.84
C PHE A 163 -10.50 -4.68 -6.31
N LYS A 164 -9.31 -5.24 -6.49
CA LYS A 164 -8.93 -6.56 -5.97
C LYS A 164 -7.60 -6.48 -5.26
N ILE A 165 -7.39 -7.32 -4.25
CA ILE A 165 -6.07 -7.45 -3.62
C ILE A 165 -5.51 -8.83 -3.98
N THR A 166 -4.28 -8.84 -4.48
CA THR A 166 -3.59 -10.06 -4.90
C THR A 166 -2.17 -10.10 -4.34
N ARG A 167 -1.58 -11.30 -4.31
CA ARG A 167 -0.16 -11.54 -4.01
C ARG A 167 0.71 -11.50 -5.28
N GLU A 168 0.29 -10.74 -6.29
CA GLU A 168 0.99 -10.63 -7.57
C GLU A 168 1.85 -9.35 -7.66
N GLY A 169 2.19 -8.77 -6.50
CA GLY A 169 3.17 -7.70 -6.40
C GLY A 169 4.61 -8.17 -6.65
N PRO A 170 5.57 -7.22 -6.62
CA PRO A 170 6.97 -7.53 -6.81
C PRO A 170 7.52 -8.39 -5.67
N TYR A 171 8.62 -9.08 -5.95
CA TYR A 171 9.44 -9.66 -4.89
C TYR A 171 10.17 -8.54 -4.14
N HIS A 172 10.08 -8.59 -2.82
CA HIS A 172 10.68 -7.65 -1.89
C HIS A 172 11.68 -8.37 -1.00
N VAL A 173 12.90 -7.87 -0.99
CA VAL A 173 13.99 -8.38 -0.16
C VAL A 173 13.99 -7.66 1.19
N ASP A 174 13.84 -8.42 2.27
CA ASP A 174 14.08 -7.96 3.63
C ASP A 174 15.59 -7.89 3.89
N VAL A 175 16.13 -6.68 3.78
CA VAL A 175 17.57 -6.41 3.93
C VAL A 175 18.11 -6.89 5.27
N ILE A 176 17.34 -6.76 6.35
CA ILE A 176 17.79 -7.17 7.69
C ILE A 176 17.94 -8.69 7.69
N LYS A 177 16.91 -9.42 7.27
CA LYS A 177 16.93 -10.90 7.23
C LYS A 177 17.99 -11.45 6.29
N VAL A 178 18.25 -10.80 5.16
CA VAL A 178 19.36 -11.18 4.26
C VAL A 178 20.68 -11.12 5.01
N LEU A 179 20.96 -9.99 5.68
CA LEU A 179 22.25 -9.77 6.33
C LEU A 179 22.43 -10.66 7.56
N GLU A 180 21.37 -10.91 8.33
CA GLU A 180 21.34 -11.90 9.41
C GLU A 180 21.65 -13.30 8.86
N THR A 181 20.97 -13.71 7.79
CA THR A 181 21.22 -15.00 7.13
C THR A 181 22.66 -15.11 6.60
N ALA A 182 23.17 -14.05 5.98
CA ALA A 182 24.54 -14.00 5.47
C ALA A 182 25.57 -14.12 6.60
N GLN A 183 25.33 -13.44 7.73
CA GLN A 183 26.19 -13.52 8.91
C GLN A 183 26.19 -14.93 9.52
N GLU A 184 25.02 -15.54 9.70
CA GLU A 184 24.87 -16.91 10.22
C GLU A 184 25.61 -17.94 9.37
N ASN A 185 25.77 -17.68 8.07
CA ASN A 185 26.40 -18.59 7.11
C ASN A 185 27.84 -18.17 6.72
N ASN A 186 28.50 -17.36 7.55
CA ASN A 186 29.89 -16.93 7.35
C ASN A 186 30.17 -16.22 6.01
N PHE A 187 29.15 -15.61 5.39
CA PHE A 187 29.29 -14.95 4.07
C PHE A 187 30.32 -13.82 4.08
N PHE A 188 30.47 -13.13 5.22
CA PHE A 188 31.38 -12.00 5.38
C PHE A 188 32.78 -12.40 5.88
N THR A 189 33.02 -13.69 6.12
CA THR A 189 34.31 -14.19 6.60
C THR A 189 35.25 -14.43 5.41
N ILE A 190 36.47 -13.91 5.49
CA ILE A 190 37.53 -14.14 4.51
C ILE A 190 38.55 -15.09 5.14
N GLU A 191 38.85 -16.20 4.47
CA GLU A 191 39.96 -17.09 4.86
C GLU A 191 41.28 -16.46 4.39
N ASN A 192 42.27 -16.43 5.29
CA ASN A 192 43.63 -15.94 5.00
C ASN A 192 44.48 -17.00 4.31
#